data_AF-A0A918Q351-F1
#
_entry.id   AF-A0A918Q351-F1
#
_cell.length_a   1.000
_cell.length_b   1.000
_cell.length_c   1.000
_cell.angle_alpha   90.00
_cell.angle_beta   90.00
_cell.angle_gamma   90.00
#
_symmetry.space_group_name_H-M   'P 1'
#
loop_
_entity.id
_entity.type
_entity.pdbx_description
1 polymer ?
#
loop_
_entity_poly.entity_id
_entity_poly.type
_entity_poly.pdbx_seq_one_letter_code
_entity_poly.pdbx_strand_id
1 'polypeptide(L)'
;MSTGPGTRPGPNASPGPGAGLAARLFSPAVDRAVRRFLTPVVVLAALIGLVLLLRDEGPAAARAFARAEALPLLAASLTAYLAGLFLAVRSWRALVPGEHRVRGLTAARIFFLGQLGKYIPGRIWGLLAHVTHGRAAGVTGARMTSAYLLALALTIVTGAGVALLAAPAALPGGGHWPWLCLPALALLACTVRPALATRPVTALLRLFGQSVQPPPDSAVRRSILLALASWLISGLHLWFLVLALDAPPWSGLTTAVGAFALAAVVSSLAVIVPDGWGVRELTITAALSAVLPAGAAATAAIASRAVCVAAELGGSAVVLTWARHRDLRNPTPVGDPRVHP
;
A
#
# COMPACT_ATOMS: atom_id res chain seq x y z
N MET A 1 54.11 48.39 -6.04
CA MET A 1 53.41 47.23 -5.45
C MET A 1 51.93 47.38 -5.76
N SER A 2 51.49 47.01 -6.96
CA SER A 2 51.02 45.69 -7.40
C SER A 2 49.75 45.21 -6.70
N THR A 3 48.70 45.14 -7.53
CA THR A 3 47.29 44.81 -7.38
C THR A 3 46.99 43.31 -7.21
N GLY A 4 45.81 42.96 -6.66
CA GLY A 4 45.22 41.61 -6.75
C GLY A 4 43.81 41.51 -6.13
N PRO A 5 42.72 41.21 -6.87
CA PRO A 5 41.34 41.50 -6.48
C PRO A 5 40.48 40.28 -6.07
N GLY A 6 39.33 40.56 -5.47
CA GLY A 6 38.33 39.59 -5.01
C GLY A 6 37.62 38.82 -6.13
N THR A 7 37.25 37.58 -5.84
CA THR A 7 36.53 36.68 -6.73
C THR A 7 35.05 36.61 -6.35
N ARG A 8 34.20 37.20 -7.22
CA ARG A 8 32.77 36.85 -7.30
C ARG A 8 32.64 35.55 -8.10
N PRO A 9 31.78 34.59 -7.71
CA PRO A 9 31.48 33.46 -8.58
C PRO A 9 30.59 33.93 -9.75
N GLY A 10 31.03 33.67 -10.97
CA GLY A 10 30.31 34.02 -12.20
C GLY A 10 29.08 33.13 -12.44
N PRO A 11 28.03 33.65 -13.11
CA PRO A 11 26.85 32.89 -13.47
C PRO A 11 27.07 32.26 -14.85
N ASN A 12 27.77 31.13 -14.94
CA ASN A 12 27.76 30.24 -16.11
C ASN A 12 28.61 29.00 -15.84
N ALA A 13 28.07 28.04 -15.09
CA ALA A 13 28.53 26.66 -15.16
C ALA A 13 27.59 25.93 -16.12
N SER A 14 28.06 25.67 -17.34
CA SER A 14 27.36 24.79 -18.28
C SER A 14 27.27 23.39 -17.68
N PRO A 15 26.08 22.76 -17.63
CA PRO A 15 25.96 21.42 -17.07
C PRO A 15 26.69 20.43 -17.97
N GLY A 16 27.58 19.62 -17.38
CA GLY A 16 28.38 18.63 -18.09
C GLY A 16 27.52 17.61 -18.87
N PRO A 17 28.09 16.96 -19.90
CA PRO A 17 27.36 16.12 -20.86
C PRO A 17 26.57 14.94 -20.24
N GLY A 18 26.89 14.53 -19.00
CA GLY A 18 26.13 13.51 -18.26
C GLY A 18 24.83 14.00 -17.61
N ALA A 19 24.70 15.30 -17.29
CA ALA A 19 23.51 15.86 -16.65
C ALA A 19 22.32 16.00 -17.63
N GLY A 20 22.63 16.22 -18.92
CA GLY A 20 21.62 16.31 -19.98
C GLY A 20 20.97 14.97 -20.34
N LEU A 21 21.70 13.86 -20.23
CA LEU A 21 21.17 12.53 -20.53
C LEU A 21 20.23 12.03 -19.41
N ALA A 22 20.59 12.26 -18.14
CA ALA A 22 19.72 11.96 -17.00
C ALA A 22 18.46 12.84 -17.00
N ALA A 23 18.58 14.14 -17.30
CA ALA A 23 17.43 15.05 -17.41
C ALA A 23 16.48 14.70 -18.58
N ARG A 24 16.98 14.09 -19.66
CA ARG A 24 16.17 13.62 -20.79
C ARG A 24 15.47 12.29 -20.50
N LEU A 25 16.12 11.37 -19.79
CA LEU A 25 15.51 10.11 -19.36
C LEU A 25 14.41 10.30 -18.29
N PHE A 26 14.47 11.39 -17.53
CA PHE A 26 13.44 11.79 -16.55
C PHE A 26 12.59 12.99 -17.01
N SER A 27 12.48 13.25 -18.32
CA SER A 27 11.64 14.37 -18.76
C SER A 27 10.15 14.06 -18.46
N PRO A 28 9.43 14.91 -17.70
CA PRO A 28 8.03 14.69 -17.32
C PRO A 28 7.05 14.76 -18.51
N ALA A 29 7.55 14.94 -19.74
CA ALA A 29 6.77 14.98 -20.97
C ALA A 29 6.63 13.60 -21.63
N VAL A 30 7.73 12.82 -21.70
CA VAL A 30 7.70 11.44 -22.24
C VAL A 30 6.88 10.53 -21.31
N ASP A 31 7.05 10.68 -19.99
CA ASP A 31 6.31 9.92 -18.98
C ASP A 31 4.80 10.24 -18.98
N ARG A 32 4.42 11.48 -19.33
CA ARG A 32 3.01 11.89 -19.50
C ARG A 32 2.37 11.33 -20.76
N ALA A 33 3.07 11.34 -21.89
CA ALA A 33 2.54 10.85 -23.16
C ALA A 33 2.39 9.32 -23.16
N VAL A 34 3.42 8.60 -22.69
CA VAL A 34 3.41 7.14 -22.52
C VAL A 34 2.27 6.72 -21.59
N ARG A 35 2.12 7.36 -20.41
CA ARG A 35 0.97 7.12 -19.51
C ARG A 35 -0.38 7.44 -20.13
N ARG A 36 -0.48 8.49 -20.95
CA ARG A 36 -1.78 8.91 -21.51
C ARG A 36 -2.34 7.91 -22.52
N PHE A 37 -1.48 7.15 -23.21
CA PHE A 37 -1.91 6.17 -24.23
C PHE A 37 -1.80 4.71 -23.76
N LEU A 38 -0.77 4.31 -23.03
CA LEU A 38 -0.62 2.93 -22.56
C LEU A 38 -1.59 2.59 -21.42
N THR A 39 -1.86 3.53 -20.52
CA THR A 39 -2.78 3.30 -19.41
C THR A 39 -4.20 2.95 -19.88
N PRO A 40 -4.86 3.71 -20.78
CA PRO A 40 -6.18 3.35 -21.26
C PRO A 40 -6.18 2.04 -22.07
N VAL A 41 -5.13 1.74 -22.84
CA VAL A 41 -5.02 0.48 -23.60
C VAL A 41 -4.88 -0.72 -22.66
N VAL A 42 -4.03 -0.64 -21.64
CA VAL A 42 -3.85 -1.71 -20.64
C VAL A 42 -5.12 -1.90 -19.81
N VAL A 43 -5.76 -0.81 -19.39
CA VAL A 43 -7.03 -0.87 -18.66
C VAL A 43 -8.14 -1.46 -19.54
N LEU A 44 -8.25 -1.05 -20.80
CA LEU A 44 -9.25 -1.58 -21.73
C LEU A 44 -9.00 -3.06 -22.04
N ALA A 45 -7.75 -3.47 -22.26
CA ALA A 45 -7.39 -4.87 -22.44
C ALA A 45 -7.69 -5.71 -21.19
N ALA A 46 -7.42 -5.18 -19.99
CA ALA A 46 -7.77 -5.84 -18.73
C ALA A 46 -9.29 -5.97 -18.55
N LEU A 47 -10.06 -4.92 -18.88
CA LEU A 47 -11.52 -4.94 -18.82
C LEU A 47 -12.12 -5.89 -19.86
N ILE A 48 -11.60 -5.91 -21.09
CA ILE A 48 -12.02 -6.86 -22.14
C ILE A 48 -11.70 -8.28 -21.69
N GLY A 49 -10.48 -8.55 -21.21
CA GLY A 49 -10.09 -9.85 -20.66
C GLY A 49 -11.01 -10.27 -19.53
N LEU A 50 -11.32 -9.37 -18.59
CA LEU A 50 -12.25 -9.62 -17.49
C LEU A 50 -13.67 -9.95 -17.99
N VAL A 51 -14.19 -9.18 -18.94
CA VAL A 51 -15.52 -9.42 -19.53
C VAL A 51 -15.56 -10.76 -20.28
N LEU A 52 -14.51 -11.12 -21.00
CA LEU A 52 -14.42 -12.40 -21.70
C LEU A 52 -14.33 -13.58 -20.72
N LEU A 53 -13.55 -13.46 -19.64
CA LEU A 53 -13.46 -14.49 -18.59
C LEU A 53 -14.75 -14.66 -17.80
N LEU A 54 -15.56 -13.60 -17.69
CA LEU A 54 -16.83 -13.62 -16.96
C LEU A 54 -18.02 -14.13 -17.78
N ARG A 55 -17.91 -14.29 -19.10
CA ARG A 55 -19.07 -14.62 -19.95
C ARG A 55 -19.72 -15.97 -19.63
N ASP A 56 -18.91 -16.99 -19.37
CA ASP A 56 -19.41 -18.37 -19.24
C ASP A 56 -19.52 -18.79 -17.75
N GLU A 57 -18.47 -18.57 -16.97
CA GLU A 57 -18.37 -19.04 -15.57
C GLU A 57 -18.73 -17.95 -14.53
N GLY A 58 -18.72 -16.68 -14.92
CA GLY A 58 -19.01 -15.54 -14.04
C GLY A 58 -20.43 -15.55 -13.42
N PRO A 59 -21.49 -15.85 -14.18
CA PRO A 59 -22.85 -15.90 -13.65
C PRO A 59 -23.07 -17.05 -12.67
N ALA A 60 -22.35 -18.17 -12.82
CA ALA A 60 -22.40 -19.28 -11.88
C ALA A 60 -21.73 -18.91 -10.55
N ALA A 61 -20.53 -18.31 -10.61
CA ALA A 61 -19.82 -17.84 -9.43
C ALA A 61 -20.55 -16.68 -8.71
N ALA A 62 -21.16 -15.76 -9.44
CA ALA A 62 -21.98 -14.69 -8.85
C ALA A 62 -23.22 -15.25 -8.11
N ARG A 63 -23.87 -16.28 -8.67
CA ARG A 63 -24.96 -17.00 -8.01
C ARG A 63 -24.50 -17.73 -6.75
N ALA A 64 -23.27 -18.22 -6.70
CA ALA A 64 -22.71 -18.86 -5.50
C ALA A 64 -22.62 -17.87 -4.32
N PHE A 65 -22.19 -16.64 -4.55
CA PHE A 65 -22.19 -15.59 -3.53
C PHE A 65 -23.60 -15.13 -3.10
N ALA A 66 -24.61 -15.32 -3.94
CA ALA A 66 -26.00 -14.97 -3.62
C ALA A 66 -26.72 -16.03 -2.75
N ARG A 67 -26.11 -17.21 -2.55
CA ARG A 67 -26.69 -18.26 -1.70
C ARG A 67 -26.66 -17.83 -0.23
N ALA A 68 -27.69 -18.21 0.54
CA ALA A 68 -27.74 -17.92 1.97
C ALA A 68 -26.54 -18.49 2.74
N GLU A 69 -26.04 -19.65 2.30
CA GLU A 69 -24.86 -20.32 2.86
C GLU A 69 -23.55 -19.53 2.68
N ALA A 70 -23.48 -18.63 1.70
CA ALA A 70 -22.30 -17.79 1.47
C ALA A 70 -22.25 -16.56 2.40
N LEU A 71 -23.37 -16.16 3.00
CA LEU A 71 -23.45 -15.01 3.91
C LEU A 71 -22.45 -15.06 5.08
N PRO A 72 -22.30 -16.17 5.85
CA PRO A 72 -21.30 -16.25 6.90
C PRO A 72 -19.87 -16.10 6.36
N LEU A 73 -19.57 -16.63 5.16
CA LEU A 73 -18.26 -16.50 4.53
C LEU A 73 -17.99 -15.06 4.07
N LEU A 74 -19.00 -14.37 3.53
CA LEU A 74 -18.91 -12.95 3.16
C LEU A 74 -18.71 -12.06 4.39
N ALA A 75 -19.43 -12.34 5.49
CA ALA A 75 -19.27 -11.63 6.75
C ALA A 75 -17.89 -11.89 7.38
N ALA A 76 -17.41 -13.14 7.36
CA ALA A 76 -16.07 -13.50 7.80
C ALA A 76 -15.00 -12.83 6.93
N SER A 77 -15.23 -12.74 5.61
CA SER A 77 -14.36 -12.03 4.67
C SER A 77 -14.22 -10.56 5.04
N LEU A 78 -15.34 -9.85 5.19
CA LEU A 78 -15.35 -8.45 5.60
C LEU A 78 -14.66 -8.23 6.95
N THR A 79 -14.95 -9.09 7.92
CA THR A 79 -14.38 -9.02 9.28
C THR A 79 -12.88 -9.24 9.26
N ALA A 80 -12.39 -10.25 8.53
CA ALA A 80 -10.98 -10.53 8.39
C ALA A 80 -10.24 -9.35 7.76
N TYR A 81 -10.80 -8.75 6.70
CA TYR A 81 -10.18 -7.60 6.08
C TYR A 81 -10.16 -6.37 7.00
N LEU A 82 -11.23 -6.09 7.74
CA LEU A 82 -11.26 -5.02 8.75
C LEU A 82 -10.24 -5.25 9.88
N ALA A 83 -10.09 -6.48 10.36
CA ALA A 83 -9.08 -6.84 11.35
C ALA A 83 -7.66 -6.64 10.79
N GLY A 84 -7.44 -7.00 9.53
CA GLY A 84 -6.21 -6.72 8.80
C GLY A 84 -5.89 -5.23 8.70
N LEU A 85 -6.88 -4.40 8.33
CA LEU A 85 -6.75 -2.93 8.31
C LEU A 85 -6.41 -2.36 9.70
N PHE A 86 -7.03 -2.86 10.76
CA PHE A 86 -6.70 -2.46 12.12
C PHE A 86 -5.22 -2.73 12.45
N LEU A 87 -4.69 -3.89 12.06
CA LEU A 87 -3.27 -4.21 12.22
C LEU A 87 -2.38 -3.34 11.34
N ALA A 88 -2.82 -2.97 10.13
CA ALA A 88 -2.10 -2.04 9.26
C ALA A 88 -1.96 -0.65 9.90
N VAL A 89 -3.05 -0.13 10.49
CA VAL A 89 -3.03 1.13 11.26
C VAL A 89 -2.02 1.05 12.41
N ARG A 90 -2.01 -0.06 13.14
CA ARG A 90 -1.05 -0.27 14.25
C ARG A 90 0.39 -0.39 13.76
N SER A 91 0.61 -1.04 12.62
CA SER A 91 1.92 -1.15 11.99
C SER A 91 2.46 0.22 11.60
N TRP A 92 1.66 1.02 10.87
CA TRP A 92 2.02 2.38 10.50
C TRP A 92 2.27 3.26 11.73
N ARG A 93 1.40 3.20 12.75
CA ARG A 93 1.54 3.99 13.97
C ARG A 93 2.82 3.68 14.74
N ALA A 94 3.34 2.45 14.65
CA ALA A 94 4.60 2.10 15.28
C ALA A 94 5.80 2.85 14.67
N LEU A 95 5.69 3.32 13.43
CA LEU A 95 6.75 4.03 12.71
C LEU A 95 6.72 5.54 12.90
N VAL A 96 5.65 6.11 13.47
CA VAL A 96 5.53 7.55 13.71
C VAL A 96 6.52 7.96 14.83
N PRO A 97 7.55 8.77 14.56
CA PRO A 97 8.59 9.11 15.55
C PRO A 97 8.11 10.12 16.61
N GLY A 98 8.52 9.94 17.87
CA GLY A 98 8.52 11.00 18.90
C GLY A 98 7.51 10.84 20.06
N GLU A 99 7.68 11.69 21.08
CA GLU A 99 6.93 11.74 22.36
C GLU A 99 5.42 11.98 22.19
N HIS A 100 5.01 12.57 21.07
CA HIS A 100 3.61 12.77 20.67
C HIS A 100 3.07 11.52 19.97
N ARG A 101 2.95 10.42 20.72
CA ARG A 101 2.26 9.22 20.24
C ARG A 101 0.84 9.59 19.81
N VAL A 102 0.59 9.57 18.50
CA VAL A 102 -0.74 9.85 17.95
C VAL A 102 -1.74 8.86 18.59
N ARG A 103 -2.70 9.39 19.35
CA ARG A 103 -3.72 8.58 20.06
C ARG A 103 -4.48 7.73 19.04
N GLY A 104 -4.98 6.57 19.46
CA GLY A 104 -5.54 5.54 18.56
C GLY A 104 -6.56 6.06 17.54
N LEU A 105 -7.49 6.92 17.98
CA LEU A 105 -8.50 7.49 17.09
C LEU A 105 -7.92 8.50 16.09
N THR A 106 -7.00 9.37 16.52
CA THR A 106 -6.31 10.31 15.64
C THR A 106 -5.45 9.56 14.60
N ALA A 107 -4.80 8.48 15.02
CA ALA A 107 -3.99 7.64 14.14
C ALA A 107 -4.87 6.93 13.09
N ALA A 108 -6.01 6.37 13.51
CA ALA A 108 -6.98 5.78 12.60
C ALA A 108 -7.52 6.83 11.61
N ARG A 109 -7.86 8.04 12.09
CA ARG A 109 -8.33 9.15 11.24
C ARG A 109 -7.30 9.52 10.18
N ILE A 110 -6.03 9.69 10.55
CA ILE A 110 -4.94 9.99 9.59
C ILE A 110 -4.82 8.87 8.56
N PHE A 111 -4.79 7.62 9.01
CA PHE A 111 -4.62 6.46 8.13
C PHE A 111 -5.78 6.32 7.14
N PHE A 112 -7.03 6.37 7.60
CA PHE A 112 -8.20 6.22 6.73
C PHE A 112 -8.36 7.41 5.77
N LEU A 113 -8.04 8.65 6.18
CA LEU A 113 -7.96 9.78 5.25
C LEU A 113 -6.85 9.59 4.21
N GLY A 114 -5.72 9.01 4.60
CA GLY A 114 -4.67 8.58 3.68
C GLY A 114 -5.13 7.52 2.68
N GLN A 115 -5.90 6.53 3.14
CA GLN A 115 -6.50 5.50 2.28
C GLN A 115 -7.46 6.10 1.24
N LEU A 116 -8.26 7.11 1.61
CA LEU A 116 -9.12 7.81 0.66
C LEU A 116 -8.32 8.54 -0.43
N GLY A 117 -7.13 9.04 -0.09
CA GLY A 117 -6.22 9.69 -1.02
C GLY A 117 -5.74 8.80 -2.17
N LYS A 118 -5.78 7.47 -2.02
CA LYS A 118 -5.36 6.55 -3.10
C LYS A 118 -6.34 6.50 -4.29
N TYR A 119 -7.60 6.86 -4.06
CA TYR A 119 -8.63 6.91 -5.11
C TYR A 119 -8.58 8.21 -5.93
N ILE A 120 -7.81 9.20 -5.48
CA ILE A 120 -7.64 10.47 -6.19
C ILE A 120 -6.48 10.32 -7.19
N PRO A 121 -6.64 10.76 -8.46
CA PRO A 121 -5.56 10.73 -9.43
C PRO A 121 -4.31 11.48 -8.95
N GLY A 122 -3.22 10.74 -8.73
CA GLY A 122 -1.93 11.26 -8.27
C GLY A 122 -1.43 10.59 -6.98
N ARG A 123 -0.22 10.03 -6.97
CA ARG A 123 0.31 9.26 -5.82
C ARG A 123 0.68 10.11 -4.60
N ILE A 124 0.60 11.44 -4.71
CA ILE A 124 1.00 12.38 -3.66
C ILE A 124 -0.13 12.65 -2.64
N TRP A 125 -1.39 12.39 -2.98
CA TRP A 125 -2.52 12.73 -2.12
C TRP A 125 -2.52 11.98 -0.80
N GLY A 126 -2.20 10.68 -0.82
CA GLY A 126 -2.04 9.88 0.41
C GLY A 126 -0.95 10.45 1.32
N LEU A 127 0.21 10.80 0.75
CA LEU A 127 1.29 11.44 1.51
C LEU A 127 0.87 12.80 2.07
N LEU A 128 0.23 13.64 1.26
CA LEU A 128 -0.25 14.96 1.68
C LEU A 128 -1.29 14.85 2.79
N ALA A 129 -2.22 13.90 2.71
CA ALA A 129 -3.20 13.64 3.78
C ALA A 129 -2.49 13.24 5.09
N HIS A 130 -1.49 12.35 5.03
CA HIS A 130 -0.68 12.01 6.20
C HIS A 130 0.06 13.22 6.78
N VAL A 131 0.72 14.03 5.94
CA VAL A 131 1.48 15.20 6.38
C VAL A 131 0.58 16.28 6.97
N THR A 132 -0.53 16.63 6.31
CA THR A 132 -1.46 17.68 6.76
C THR A 132 -2.12 17.31 8.08
N HIS A 133 -2.69 16.11 8.19
CA HIS A 133 -3.34 15.67 9.42
C HIS A 133 -2.33 15.29 10.53
N GLY A 134 -1.13 14.84 10.17
CA GLY A 134 -0.04 14.61 11.13
C GLY A 134 0.49 15.90 11.74
N ARG A 135 0.59 16.98 10.95
CA ARG A 135 0.93 18.32 11.46
C ARG A 135 -0.11 18.84 12.45
N ALA A 136 -1.39 18.65 12.16
CA ALA A 136 -2.47 18.98 13.10
C ALA A 136 -2.39 18.18 14.42
N ALA A 137 -1.71 17.03 14.42
CA ALA A 137 -1.45 16.22 15.61
C ALA A 137 -0.08 16.51 16.27
N GLY A 138 0.61 17.60 15.87
CA GLY A 138 1.89 18.02 16.45
C GLY A 138 3.13 17.33 15.88
N VAL A 139 3.01 16.53 14.81
CA VAL A 139 4.14 15.85 14.17
C VAL A 139 4.64 16.66 12.98
N THR A 140 5.95 16.92 12.91
CA THR A 140 6.52 17.69 11.78
C THR A 140 6.31 16.97 10.45
N GLY A 141 6.19 17.75 9.36
CA GLY A 141 5.96 17.19 8.03
C GLY A 141 7.06 16.23 7.59
N ALA A 142 8.32 16.54 7.91
CA ALA A 142 9.46 15.67 7.62
C ALA A 142 9.36 14.29 8.30
N ARG A 143 8.95 14.26 9.59
CA ARG A 143 8.73 13.01 10.34
C ARG A 143 7.56 12.21 9.78
N MET A 144 6.48 12.88 9.37
CA MET A 144 5.34 12.23 8.72
C MET A 144 5.72 11.63 7.37
N THR A 145 6.48 12.35 6.54
CA THR A 145 6.99 11.84 5.27
C THR A 145 7.91 10.64 5.49
N SER A 146 8.82 10.71 6.47
CA SER A 146 9.68 9.59 6.83
C SER A 146 8.88 8.35 7.24
N ALA A 147 7.90 8.50 8.12
CA ALA A 147 7.04 7.40 8.56
C ALA A 147 6.24 6.79 7.41
N TYR A 148 5.71 7.63 6.50
CA TYR A 148 4.97 7.18 5.32
C TYR A 148 5.84 6.41 4.34
N LEU A 149 7.03 6.93 3.99
CA LEU A 149 7.97 6.26 3.08
C LEU A 149 8.48 4.95 3.65
N LEU A 150 8.78 4.92 4.96
CA LEU A 150 9.19 3.71 5.64
C LEU A 150 8.05 2.69 5.71
N ALA A 151 6.81 3.11 5.98
CA ALA A 151 5.64 2.24 5.94
C ALA A 151 5.47 1.63 4.55
N LEU A 152 5.57 2.42 3.47
CA LEU A 152 5.48 1.94 2.10
C LEU A 152 6.55 0.87 1.80
N ALA A 153 7.80 1.12 2.19
CA ALA A 153 8.91 0.18 2.00
C ALA A 153 8.66 -1.14 2.76
N LEU A 154 8.27 -1.06 4.03
CA LEU A 154 7.99 -2.25 4.84
C LEU A 154 6.75 -3.01 4.35
N THR A 155 5.72 -2.32 3.88
CA THR A 155 4.54 -2.92 3.26
C THR A 155 4.93 -3.73 2.02
N ILE A 156 5.82 -3.21 1.16
CA ILE A 156 6.31 -3.94 -0.02
C ILE A 156 7.13 -5.16 0.40
N VAL A 157 8.09 -5.01 1.33
CA VAL A 157 8.95 -6.11 1.79
C VAL A 157 8.15 -7.22 2.47
N THR A 158 7.26 -6.87 3.39
CA THR A 158 6.40 -7.84 4.08
C THR A 158 5.38 -8.49 3.16
N GLY A 159 4.78 -7.71 2.25
CA GLY A 159 3.84 -8.22 1.25
C GLY A 159 4.51 -9.18 0.28
N ALA A 160 5.71 -8.87 -0.18
CA ALA A 160 6.48 -9.75 -1.06
C ALA A 160 6.89 -11.05 -0.35
N GLY A 161 7.21 -10.99 0.94
CA GLY A 161 7.44 -12.19 1.76
C GLY A 161 6.20 -13.08 1.90
N VAL A 162 5.02 -12.49 2.14
CA VAL A 162 3.74 -13.23 2.24
C VAL A 162 3.28 -13.75 0.87
N ALA A 163 3.57 -13.03 -0.21
CA ALA A 163 3.26 -13.43 -1.59
C ALA A 163 3.85 -14.80 -1.97
N LEU A 164 4.96 -15.20 -1.32
CA LEU A 164 5.57 -16.52 -1.50
C LEU A 164 4.62 -17.68 -1.16
N LEU A 165 3.57 -17.45 -0.36
CA LEU A 165 2.56 -18.47 -0.08
C LEU A 165 1.78 -18.93 -1.32
N ALA A 166 1.71 -18.12 -2.38
CA ALA A 166 1.09 -18.51 -3.65
C ALA A 166 2.05 -19.29 -4.57
N ALA A 167 3.36 -19.28 -4.29
CA ALA A 167 4.36 -19.87 -5.18
C ALA A 167 4.19 -21.37 -5.42
N PRO A 168 3.85 -22.22 -4.41
CA PRO A 168 3.68 -23.65 -4.64
C PRO A 168 2.57 -23.99 -5.65
N ALA A 169 1.47 -23.23 -5.64
CA ALA A 169 0.36 -23.44 -6.57
C ALA A 169 0.63 -22.82 -7.95
N ALA A 170 1.27 -21.65 -7.99
CA ALA A 170 1.53 -20.93 -9.23
C ALA A 170 2.68 -21.51 -10.07
N LEU A 171 3.61 -22.26 -9.46
CA LEU A 171 4.83 -22.75 -10.10
C LEU A 171 5.05 -24.26 -9.88
N PRO A 172 4.15 -25.12 -10.39
CA PRO A 172 4.31 -26.58 -10.30
C PRO A 172 5.50 -27.01 -11.16
N GLY A 173 6.65 -27.29 -10.54
CA GLY A 173 7.86 -27.73 -11.27
C GLY A 173 9.21 -27.28 -10.71
N GLY A 174 9.25 -26.47 -9.65
CA GLY A 174 10.46 -26.25 -8.83
C GLY A 174 11.60 -25.41 -9.44
N GLY A 175 11.60 -25.13 -10.75
CA GLY A 175 12.71 -24.48 -11.47
C GLY A 175 13.02 -23.01 -11.13
N HIS A 176 12.21 -22.35 -10.31
CA HIS A 176 12.23 -20.89 -10.08
C HIS A 176 12.68 -20.50 -8.67
N TRP A 177 13.12 -21.48 -7.86
CA TRP A 177 13.43 -21.32 -6.43
C TRP A 177 14.41 -20.19 -6.09
N PRO A 178 15.48 -19.92 -6.89
CA PRO A 178 16.46 -18.88 -6.53
C PRO A 178 15.86 -17.47 -6.44
N TRP A 179 14.95 -17.13 -7.35
CA TRP A 179 14.32 -15.81 -7.38
C TRP A 179 13.29 -15.63 -6.25
N LEU A 180 12.64 -16.72 -5.83
CA LEU A 180 11.73 -16.75 -4.68
C LEU A 180 12.45 -16.55 -3.34
N CYS A 181 13.77 -16.81 -3.28
CA CYS A 181 14.57 -16.51 -2.10
C CYS A 181 14.78 -15.01 -1.87
N LEU A 182 14.67 -14.16 -2.91
CA LEU A 182 14.96 -12.72 -2.78
C LEU A 182 13.97 -11.99 -1.84
N PRO A 183 12.62 -12.14 -1.97
CA PRO A 183 11.69 -11.54 -1.02
C PRO A 183 11.87 -12.05 0.42
N ALA A 184 12.14 -13.34 0.59
CA ALA A 184 12.39 -13.94 1.90
C ALA A 184 13.67 -13.37 2.54
N LEU A 185 14.75 -13.27 1.75
CA LEU A 185 16.01 -12.69 2.19
C LEU A 185 15.85 -11.20 2.52
N ALA A 186 15.13 -10.43 1.71
CA ALA A 186 14.86 -9.03 1.97
C ALA A 186 14.07 -8.82 3.27
N LEU A 187 13.04 -9.64 3.50
CA LEU A 187 12.27 -9.64 4.74
C LEU A 187 13.13 -10.01 5.95
N LEU A 188 13.90 -11.09 5.86
CA LEU A 188 14.80 -11.52 6.92
C LEU A 188 15.86 -10.46 7.22
N ALA A 189 16.48 -9.89 6.19
CA ALA A 189 17.50 -8.86 6.32
C ALA A 189 16.92 -7.59 6.98
N CYS A 190 15.75 -7.11 6.56
CA CYS A 190 15.08 -5.97 7.20
C CYS A 190 14.65 -6.27 8.64
N THR A 191 14.31 -7.52 8.94
CA THR A 191 13.97 -7.94 10.30
C THR A 191 15.20 -7.97 11.20
N VAL A 192 16.31 -8.58 10.75
CA VAL A 192 17.56 -8.70 11.50
C VAL A 192 18.29 -7.37 11.63
N ARG A 193 18.27 -6.54 10.58
CA ARG A 193 18.92 -5.22 10.53
C ARG A 193 17.91 -4.17 10.01
N PRO A 194 17.05 -3.62 10.89
CA PRO A 194 16.07 -2.57 10.53
C PRO A 194 16.67 -1.36 9.80
N ALA A 195 17.95 -1.08 10.04
CA ALA A 195 18.74 -0.08 9.33
C ALA A 195 18.68 -0.22 7.79
N LEU A 196 18.48 -1.43 7.25
CA LEU A 196 18.36 -1.66 5.81
C LEU A 196 17.10 -1.00 5.21
N ALA A 197 16.03 -0.88 5.99
CA ALA A 197 14.82 -0.18 5.59
C ALA A 197 14.88 1.33 5.91
N THR A 198 15.50 1.72 7.03
CA THR A 198 15.50 3.13 7.47
C THR A 198 16.59 3.99 6.80
N ARG A 199 17.75 3.42 6.46
CA ARG A 199 18.84 4.17 5.80
C ARG A 199 18.46 4.73 4.43
N PRO A 200 17.84 3.98 3.51
CA PRO A 200 17.43 4.52 2.22
C PRO A 200 16.44 5.68 2.37
N VAL A 201 15.47 5.54 3.27
CA VAL A 201 14.45 6.59 3.53
C VAL A 201 15.09 7.85 4.12
N THR A 202 15.97 7.71 5.11
CA THR A 202 16.65 8.86 5.73
C THR A 202 17.65 9.51 4.78
N ALA A 203 18.38 8.74 3.97
CA ALA A 203 19.26 9.26 2.94
C ALA A 203 18.47 10.04 1.88
N LEU A 204 17.34 9.50 1.40
CA LEU A 204 16.47 10.18 0.46
C LEU A 204 15.99 11.53 1.00
N LEU A 205 15.56 11.58 2.27
CA LEU A 205 15.12 12.83 2.89
C LEU A 205 16.26 13.84 3.04
N ARG A 206 17.49 13.39 3.35
CA ARG A 206 18.66 14.27 3.42
C ARG A 206 18.97 14.92 2.08
N LEU A 207 18.76 14.22 0.96
CA LEU A 207 18.90 14.80 -0.38
C LEU A 207 17.93 15.97 -0.63
N PHE A 208 16.78 15.98 0.05
CA PHE A 208 15.81 17.08 0.02
C PHE A 208 16.00 18.08 1.18
N GLY A 209 17.17 18.08 1.84
CA GLY A 209 17.48 19.00 2.94
C GLY A 209 16.72 18.71 4.23
N GLN A 210 16.12 17.52 4.38
CA GLN A 210 15.39 17.12 5.58
C GLN A 210 16.19 16.09 6.38
N SER A 211 16.60 16.45 7.60
CA SER A 211 17.23 15.50 8.53
C SER A 211 16.19 14.98 9.52
N VAL A 212 15.95 13.66 9.50
CA VAL A 212 15.00 12.98 10.39
C VAL A 212 15.70 11.84 11.09
N GLN A 213 15.55 11.75 12.40
CA GLN A 213 16.03 10.61 13.18
C GLN A 213 15.14 9.40 12.87
N PRO A 214 15.72 8.25 12.48
CA PRO A 214 14.95 7.05 12.22
C PRO A 214 14.25 6.55 13.50
N PRO A 215 13.12 5.84 13.37
CA PRO A 215 12.48 5.20 14.52
C PRO A 215 13.41 4.12 15.11
N PRO A 216 13.28 3.79 16.41
CA PRO A 216 14.04 2.71 17.03
C PRO A 216 13.84 1.37 16.32
N ASP A 217 14.88 0.54 16.30
CA ASP A 217 14.85 -0.80 15.69
C ASP A 217 13.70 -1.68 16.20
N SER A 218 13.36 -1.58 17.49
CA SER A 218 12.23 -2.29 18.10
C SER A 218 10.89 -1.86 17.51
N ALA A 219 10.73 -0.58 17.17
CA ALA A 219 9.53 -0.05 16.55
C ALA A 219 9.38 -0.52 15.10
N VAL A 220 10.49 -0.58 14.36
CA VAL A 220 10.53 -1.13 13.00
C VAL A 220 10.20 -2.63 13.00
N ARG A 221 10.81 -3.42 13.88
CA ARG A 221 10.50 -4.86 14.02
C ARG A 221 9.03 -5.07 14.40
N ARG A 222 8.51 -4.27 15.32
CA ARG A 222 7.08 -4.30 15.67
C ARG A 222 6.19 -3.98 14.48
N SER A 223 6.55 -2.99 13.66
CA SER A 223 5.83 -2.67 12.42
C SER A 223 5.87 -3.83 11.42
N ILE A 224 7.02 -4.48 11.24
CA ILE A 224 7.17 -5.67 10.41
C ILE A 224 6.23 -6.78 10.87
N LEU A 225 6.25 -7.12 12.17
CA LEU A 225 5.39 -8.17 12.74
C LEU A 225 3.91 -7.84 12.56
N LEU A 226 3.50 -6.59 12.82
CA LEU A 226 2.13 -6.14 12.64
C LEU A 226 1.72 -6.12 11.16
N ALA A 227 2.62 -5.78 10.25
CA ALA A 227 2.38 -5.81 8.81
C ALA A 227 2.24 -7.24 8.30
N LEU A 228 3.09 -8.18 8.74
CA LEU A 228 2.94 -9.60 8.42
C LEU A 228 1.59 -10.16 8.92
N ALA A 229 1.24 -9.87 10.18
CA ALA A 229 -0.07 -10.26 10.72
C ALA A 229 -1.21 -9.62 9.93
N SER A 230 -1.08 -8.34 9.55
CA SER A 230 -2.04 -7.63 8.70
C SER A 230 -2.21 -8.29 7.34
N TRP A 231 -1.12 -8.71 6.68
CA TRP A 231 -1.18 -9.40 5.39
C TRP A 231 -1.85 -10.77 5.50
N LEU A 232 -1.46 -11.56 6.49
CA LEU A 232 -2.01 -12.90 6.70
C LEU A 232 -3.51 -12.81 6.98
N ILE A 233 -3.92 -11.96 7.93
CA ILE A 233 -5.32 -11.78 8.31
C ILE A 233 -6.13 -11.12 7.21
N SER A 234 -5.60 -10.08 6.54
CA SER A 234 -6.24 -9.51 5.36
C SER A 234 -6.43 -10.58 4.29
N GLY A 235 -5.42 -11.40 4.01
CA GLY A 235 -5.47 -12.45 2.99
C GLY A 235 -6.58 -13.48 3.22
N LEU A 236 -6.94 -13.76 4.48
CA LEU A 236 -8.07 -14.64 4.82
C LEU A 236 -9.39 -14.17 4.21
N HIS A 237 -9.56 -12.86 3.95
CA HIS A 237 -10.78 -12.37 3.30
C HIS A 237 -10.98 -13.02 1.92
N LEU A 238 -9.90 -13.19 1.15
CA LEU A 238 -9.95 -13.81 -0.17
C LEU A 238 -10.11 -15.32 -0.02
N TRP A 239 -9.52 -15.93 1.01
CA TRP A 239 -9.72 -17.34 1.31
C TRP A 239 -11.22 -17.67 1.55
N PHE A 240 -11.91 -16.88 2.37
CA PHE A 240 -13.36 -17.07 2.58
C PHE A 240 -14.18 -16.89 1.29
N LEU A 241 -13.75 -16.00 0.39
CA LEU A 241 -14.40 -15.84 -0.91
C LEU A 241 -14.20 -17.05 -1.82
N VAL A 242 -12.99 -17.62 -1.86
CA VAL A 242 -12.74 -18.81 -2.69
C VAL A 242 -13.34 -20.08 -2.08
N LEU A 243 -13.51 -20.15 -0.75
CA LEU A 243 -14.28 -21.22 -0.10
C LEU A 243 -15.75 -21.20 -0.54
N ALA A 244 -16.35 -20.01 -0.71
CA ALA A 244 -17.72 -19.89 -1.24
C ALA A 244 -17.82 -20.27 -2.74
N LEU A 245 -16.68 -20.46 -3.40
CA LEU A 245 -16.56 -20.94 -4.77
C LEU A 245 -16.01 -22.38 -4.83
N ASP A 246 -16.13 -23.12 -3.73
CA ASP A 246 -15.76 -24.54 -3.62
C ASP A 246 -14.26 -24.82 -3.86
N ALA A 247 -13.38 -23.85 -3.61
CA ALA A 247 -11.93 -24.07 -3.65
C ALA A 247 -11.46 -25.03 -2.53
N PRO A 248 -10.41 -25.85 -2.76
CA PRO A 248 -9.88 -26.72 -1.71
C PRO A 248 -9.37 -25.90 -0.51
N PRO A 249 -9.70 -26.25 0.75
CA PRO A 249 -9.44 -25.36 1.89
C PRO A 249 -7.97 -24.99 2.09
N TRP A 250 -7.06 -25.97 2.02
CA TRP A 250 -5.65 -25.74 2.37
C TRP A 250 -4.84 -25.10 1.25
N SER A 251 -4.93 -25.61 0.01
CA SER A 251 -4.26 -24.99 -1.14
C SER A 251 -4.91 -23.66 -1.51
N GLY A 252 -6.23 -23.53 -1.34
CA GLY A 252 -6.96 -22.28 -1.48
C GLY A 252 -6.52 -21.23 -0.46
N LEU A 253 -6.21 -21.61 0.78
CA LEU A 253 -5.74 -20.68 1.82
C LEU A 253 -4.40 -20.04 1.45
N THR A 254 -3.37 -20.84 1.18
CA THR A 254 -2.03 -20.33 0.88
C THR A 254 -2.02 -19.54 -0.43
N THR A 255 -2.75 -20.03 -1.44
CA THR A 255 -2.89 -19.35 -2.74
C THR A 255 -3.64 -18.04 -2.59
N ALA A 256 -4.76 -17.98 -1.85
CA ALA A 256 -5.51 -16.74 -1.67
C ALA A 256 -4.72 -15.69 -0.87
N VAL A 257 -4.10 -16.06 0.24
CA VAL A 257 -3.30 -15.14 1.06
C VAL A 257 -2.11 -14.61 0.26
N GLY A 258 -1.39 -15.50 -0.44
CA GLY A 258 -0.27 -15.13 -1.29
C GLY A 258 -0.69 -14.29 -2.50
N ALA A 259 -1.78 -14.65 -3.19
CA ALA A 259 -2.31 -13.93 -4.34
C ALA A 259 -2.72 -12.50 -3.97
N PHE A 260 -3.38 -12.33 -2.82
CA PHE A 260 -3.75 -11.03 -2.32
C PHE A 260 -2.52 -10.15 -2.03
N ALA A 261 -1.53 -10.69 -1.34
CA ALA A 261 -0.29 -9.98 -1.02
C ALA A 261 0.50 -9.63 -2.29
N LEU A 262 0.62 -10.59 -3.22
CA LEU A 262 1.28 -10.40 -4.52
C LEU A 262 0.60 -9.29 -5.31
N ALA A 263 -0.72 -9.35 -5.46
CA ALA A 263 -1.48 -8.37 -6.21
C ALA A 263 -1.36 -6.97 -5.61
N ALA A 264 -1.33 -6.83 -4.29
CA ALA A 264 -1.13 -5.55 -3.64
C ALA A 264 0.29 -4.99 -3.86
N VAL A 265 1.32 -5.84 -3.83
CA VAL A 265 2.71 -5.44 -4.14
C VAL A 265 2.84 -5.02 -5.60
N VAL A 266 2.38 -5.86 -6.54
CA VAL A 266 2.44 -5.57 -7.98
C VAL A 266 1.67 -4.28 -8.29
N SER A 267 0.48 -4.10 -7.72
CA SER A 267 -0.31 -2.86 -7.90
C SER A 267 0.41 -1.63 -7.34
N SER A 268 1.10 -1.77 -6.21
CA SER A 268 1.88 -0.67 -5.62
C SER A 268 3.07 -0.27 -6.49
N LEU A 269 3.67 -1.22 -7.20
CA LEU A 269 4.79 -1.01 -8.12
C LEU A 269 4.34 -0.56 -9.52
N ALA A 270 3.11 -0.87 -9.92
CA ALA A 270 2.52 -0.45 -11.18
C ALA A 270 2.19 1.06 -11.19
N VAL A 271 3.23 1.90 -11.20
CA VAL A 271 3.11 3.37 -11.09
C VAL A 271 2.25 3.96 -12.20
N ILE A 272 2.18 3.31 -13.37
CA ILE A 272 1.59 3.81 -14.61
C ILE A 272 0.05 3.75 -14.61
N VAL A 273 -0.56 2.88 -13.80
CA VAL A 273 -2.03 2.69 -13.78
C VAL A 273 -2.63 3.36 -12.53
N PRO A 274 -3.58 4.31 -12.67
CA PRO A 274 -4.27 4.89 -11.53
C PRO A 274 -4.94 3.77 -10.72
N ASP A 275 -4.62 3.71 -9.43
CA ASP A 275 -5.08 2.73 -8.42
C ASP A 275 -4.98 1.23 -8.80
N GLY A 276 -4.10 0.87 -9.73
CA GLY A 276 -3.87 -0.52 -10.14
C GLY A 276 -5.08 -1.19 -10.79
N TRP A 277 -6.00 -0.41 -11.38
CA TRP A 277 -7.19 -0.92 -12.07
C TRP A 277 -6.79 -1.96 -13.12
N GLY A 278 -7.32 -3.18 -12.96
CA GLY A 278 -6.99 -4.31 -13.82
C GLY A 278 -5.74 -5.05 -13.38
N VAL A 279 -4.67 -4.37 -12.93
CA VAL A 279 -3.44 -5.06 -12.49
C VAL A 279 -3.71 -5.95 -11.28
N ARG A 280 -4.46 -5.44 -10.31
CA ARG A 280 -4.78 -6.20 -9.10
C ARG A 280 -5.68 -7.38 -9.42
N GLU A 281 -6.73 -7.13 -10.18
CA GLU A 281 -7.72 -8.13 -10.55
C GLU A 281 -7.08 -9.23 -11.41
N LEU A 282 -6.25 -8.86 -12.39
CA LEU A 282 -5.49 -9.81 -13.20
C LEU A 282 -4.49 -10.61 -12.36
N THR A 283 -3.78 -9.98 -11.43
CA THR A 283 -2.81 -10.69 -10.58
C THR A 283 -3.50 -11.70 -9.67
N ILE A 284 -4.62 -11.31 -9.03
CA ILE A 284 -5.41 -12.23 -8.21
C ILE A 284 -5.99 -13.35 -9.07
N THR A 285 -6.58 -13.01 -10.22
CA THR A 285 -7.16 -13.98 -11.15
C THR A 285 -6.12 -15.00 -11.59
N ALA A 286 -4.97 -14.54 -12.08
CA ALA A 286 -3.89 -15.41 -12.55
C ALA A 286 -3.37 -16.35 -11.45
N ALA A 287 -3.19 -15.84 -10.23
CA ALA A 287 -2.74 -16.66 -9.11
C ALA A 287 -3.80 -17.67 -8.66
N LEU A 288 -5.08 -17.27 -8.60
CA LEU A 288 -6.18 -18.16 -8.21
C LEU A 288 -6.55 -19.17 -9.28
N SER A 289 -6.28 -18.91 -10.56
CA SER A 289 -6.47 -19.87 -11.65
C SER A 289 -5.65 -21.16 -11.48
N ALA A 290 -4.69 -21.18 -10.56
CA ALA A 290 -3.98 -22.40 -10.16
C ALA A 290 -4.84 -23.37 -9.33
N VAL A 291 -5.92 -22.89 -8.70
CA VAL A 291 -6.78 -23.66 -7.79
C VAL A 291 -8.26 -23.56 -8.10
N LEU A 292 -8.65 -22.67 -9.02
CA LEU A 292 -10.03 -22.43 -9.45
C LEU A 292 -10.12 -22.31 -10.98
N PRO A 293 -11.29 -22.58 -11.59
CA PRO A 293 -11.56 -22.19 -12.96
C PRO A 293 -11.37 -20.69 -13.16
N ALA A 294 -10.85 -20.28 -14.33
CA ALA A 294 -10.45 -18.89 -14.59
C ALA A 294 -11.57 -17.85 -14.37
N GLY A 295 -12.82 -18.16 -14.74
CA GLY A 295 -13.94 -17.24 -14.51
C GLY A 295 -14.37 -17.18 -13.03
N ALA A 296 -14.25 -18.27 -12.27
CA ALA A 296 -14.45 -18.24 -10.82
C ALA A 296 -13.35 -17.43 -10.11
N ALA A 297 -12.09 -17.60 -10.54
CA ALA A 297 -10.95 -16.80 -10.07
C ALA A 297 -11.14 -15.30 -10.34
N ALA A 298 -11.61 -14.94 -11.53
CA ALA A 298 -11.94 -13.55 -11.90
C ALA A 298 -13.07 -12.98 -11.04
N THR A 299 -14.12 -13.78 -10.79
CA THR A 299 -15.24 -13.38 -9.93
C THR A 299 -14.77 -13.16 -8.49
N ALA A 300 -13.92 -14.05 -7.95
CA ALA A 300 -13.31 -13.89 -6.63
C ALA A 300 -12.46 -12.61 -6.53
N ALA A 301 -11.70 -12.27 -7.58
CA ALA A 301 -10.92 -11.04 -7.64
C ALA A 301 -11.79 -9.78 -7.55
N ILE A 302 -12.91 -9.76 -8.27
CA ILE A 302 -13.89 -8.66 -8.20
C ILE A 302 -14.57 -8.59 -6.82
N ALA A 303 -15.00 -9.73 -6.29
CA ALA A 303 -15.61 -9.79 -4.96
C ALA A 303 -14.65 -9.31 -3.87
N SER A 304 -13.37 -9.68 -3.96
CA SER A 304 -12.30 -9.18 -3.09
C SER A 304 -12.18 -7.66 -3.14
N ARG A 305 -12.23 -7.07 -4.33
CA ARG A 305 -12.21 -5.62 -4.51
C ARG A 305 -13.42 -4.96 -3.86
N ALA A 306 -14.61 -5.53 -4.04
CA ALA A 306 -15.84 -5.03 -3.42
C ALA A 306 -15.74 -5.06 -1.89
N VAL A 307 -15.27 -6.17 -1.29
CA VAL A 307 -15.04 -6.28 0.17
C VAL A 307 -14.02 -5.26 0.65
N CYS A 308 -12.90 -5.10 -0.08
CA CYS A 308 -11.87 -4.12 0.28
C CYS A 308 -12.44 -2.70 0.30
N VAL A 309 -13.13 -2.30 -0.78
CA VAL A 309 -13.73 -0.97 -0.91
C VAL A 309 -14.80 -0.74 0.16
N ALA A 310 -15.67 -1.72 0.40
CA ALA A 310 -16.70 -1.64 1.43
C ALA A 310 -16.10 -1.44 2.83
N ALA A 311 -15.05 -2.18 3.17
CA ALA A 311 -14.35 -2.04 4.44
C ALA A 311 -13.60 -0.72 4.58
N GLU A 312 -12.96 -0.24 3.51
CA GLU A 312 -12.19 1.00 3.52
C GLU A 312 -13.11 2.21 3.63
N LEU A 313 -14.19 2.25 2.86
CA LEU A 313 -15.19 3.32 2.92
C LEU A 313 -16.00 3.26 4.22
N GLY A 314 -16.46 2.07 4.61
CA GLY A 314 -17.21 1.86 5.85
C GLY A 314 -16.36 2.18 7.08
N GLY A 315 -15.12 1.68 7.12
CA GLY A 315 -14.15 1.99 8.17
C GLY A 315 -13.84 3.49 8.23
N SER A 316 -13.64 4.14 7.09
CA SER A 316 -13.47 5.59 7.01
C SER A 316 -14.68 6.33 7.56
N ALA A 317 -15.90 5.95 7.16
CA ALA A 317 -17.13 6.57 7.64
C ALA A 317 -17.30 6.45 9.16
N VAL A 318 -17.09 5.25 9.73
CA VAL A 318 -17.18 5.00 11.17
C VAL A 318 -16.14 5.81 11.94
N VAL A 319 -14.88 5.80 11.49
CA VAL A 319 -13.80 6.53 12.18
C VAL A 319 -14.01 8.04 12.11
N LEU A 320 -14.42 8.57 10.96
CA LEU A 320 -14.62 10.01 10.77
C LEU A 320 -15.85 10.54 11.50
N THR A 321 -16.96 9.80 11.51
CA THR A 321 -18.16 10.15 12.28
C THR A 321 -17.87 10.10 13.78
N TRP A 322 -17.19 9.06 14.26
CA TRP A 322 -16.84 8.95 15.68
C TRP A 322 -15.87 10.05 16.13
N ALA A 323 -14.88 10.39 15.30
CA ALA A 323 -13.99 11.52 15.56
C ALA A 323 -14.77 12.84 15.67
N ARG A 324 -15.68 13.12 14.71
CA ARG A 324 -16.54 14.33 14.76
C ARG A 324 -17.39 14.37 16.03
N HIS A 325 -18.01 13.26 16.42
CA HIS A 325 -18.80 13.20 17.65
C HIS A 325 -17.97 13.44 18.92
N ARG A 326 -16.71 13.00 18.94
CA ARG A 326 -15.81 13.28 20.06
C ARG A 326 -15.36 14.73 20.11
N ASP A 327 -15.01 15.30 18.97
CA ASP A 327 -14.59 16.70 18.85
C ASP A 327 -15.72 17.65 19.30
N LEU A 328 -16.99 17.32 19.01
CA LEU A 328 -18.17 18.07 19.47
C LEU A 328 -18.44 17.95 20.99
N ARG A 329 -18.12 16.81 21.60
CA ARG A 329 -18.35 16.57 23.04
C ARG A 329 -17.24 17.17 23.91
N ASN A 330 -16.03 17.24 23.40
CA ASN A 330 -14.86 17.77 24.10
C ASN A 330 -14.17 18.82 23.22
N PRO A 331 -14.77 20.01 23.01
CA PRO A 331 -14.12 21.08 22.29
C PRO A 331 -12.80 21.41 23.00
N THR A 332 -11.68 21.24 22.30
CA THR A 332 -10.39 21.74 22.79
C THR A 332 -10.51 23.25 22.99
N PRO A 333 -10.14 23.81 24.15
CA PRO A 333 -10.13 25.25 24.34
C PRO A 333 -9.26 25.86 23.25
N VAL A 334 -9.85 26.74 22.44
CA VAL A 334 -9.07 27.58 21.54
C VAL A 334 -8.18 28.43 22.43
N GLY A 335 -6.86 28.21 22.40
CA GLY A 335 -5.91 29.03 23.14
C GLY A 335 -6.16 30.50 22.79
N ASP A 336 -6.42 31.32 23.81
CA ASP A 336 -6.66 32.74 23.68
C ASP A 336 -5.44 33.39 22.99
N PRO A 337 -5.60 34.06 21.84
CA PRO A 337 -4.51 34.79 21.18
C PRO A 337 -3.94 35.96 22.01
N ARG A 338 -4.50 36.27 23.18
CA ARG A 338 -4.22 37.50 23.92
C ARG A 338 -3.28 37.37 25.13
N VAL A 339 -2.42 36.37 25.21
CA VAL A 339 -1.41 36.34 26.30
C VAL A 339 -0.03 35.94 25.77
N HIS A 340 0.69 36.93 25.26
CA HIS A 340 2.14 37.01 25.35
C HIS A 340 2.50 38.45 25.77
N PRO A 341 2.92 38.70 27.01
CA PRO A 341 3.85 39.79 27.30
C PRO A 341 5.26 39.44 26.78
#